data_AF-A0A9P0FMH7-F1
#
_entry.id   AF-A0A9P0FMH7-F1
#
_cell.length_a   1.000
_cell.length_b   1.000
_cell.length_c   1.000
_cell.angle_alpha   90.00
_cell.angle_beta   90.00
_cell.angle_gamma   90.00
#
_symmetry.space_group_name_H-M   'P 1'
#
loop_
_entity.id
_entity.type
_entity.pdbx_description
1 polymer ?
#
loop_
_entity_poly.entity_id
_entity_poly.type
_entity_poly.pdbx_seq_one_letter_code
_entity_poly.pdbx_strand_id
1 'polypeptide(L)'
;MCIHPEVMKEQSNSARTQMCRLKVKTRSCHFHNRVERKKEDPAVSESLVMDMEDLVKLGNLHKFCPYYMAREIQKEADIIFMPYNYLLDPKVRKSLGIVLSNNVVILDEAHNIERYILGYFL
;
A
#
# COMPACT_ATOMS: atom_id res chain seq x y z
N MET A 1 -3.72 -6.33 -3.60
CA MET A 1 -3.25 -6.79 -2.27
C MET A 1 -4.36 -7.12 -1.25
N CYS A 2 -5.66 -7.01 -1.56
CA CYS A 2 -6.70 -7.44 -0.59
C CYS A 2 -6.85 -8.97 -0.62
N ILE A 3 -7.03 -9.59 0.56
CA ILE A 3 -7.27 -11.04 0.72
C ILE A 3 -8.58 -11.33 1.48
N HIS A 4 -9.38 -10.29 1.78
CA HIS A 4 -10.64 -10.48 2.50
C HIS A 4 -11.71 -11.02 1.52
N PRO A 5 -12.30 -12.21 1.77
CA PRO A 5 -13.17 -12.87 0.80
C PRO A 5 -14.36 -12.01 0.34
N GLU A 6 -15.07 -11.38 1.28
CA GLU A 6 -16.22 -10.53 0.93
C GLU A 6 -15.83 -9.28 0.12
N VAL A 7 -14.74 -8.60 0.49
CA VAL A 7 -14.26 -7.43 -0.26
C VAL A 7 -13.83 -7.84 -1.67
N MET A 8 -13.23 -9.02 -1.82
CA MET A 8 -12.77 -9.52 -3.12
C MET A 8 -13.90 -9.93 -4.07
N LYS A 9 -15.11 -10.18 -3.55
CA LYS A 9 -16.30 -10.47 -4.37
C LYS A 9 -16.86 -9.25 -5.10
N GLU A 10 -16.57 -8.04 -4.61
CA GLU A 10 -17.00 -6.80 -5.26
C GLU A 10 -16.38 -6.66 -6.65
N GLN A 11 -17.17 -6.21 -7.63
CA GLN A 11 -16.72 -6.11 -9.03
C GLN A 11 -15.93 -4.83 -9.30
N SER A 12 -16.34 -3.69 -8.72
CA SER A 12 -15.69 -2.40 -8.98
C SER A 12 -14.63 -2.07 -7.93
N ASN A 13 -13.54 -1.43 -8.36
CA ASN A 13 -12.48 -0.98 -7.46
C ASN A 13 -12.97 0.08 -6.45
N SER A 14 -13.94 0.90 -6.83
CA SER A 14 -14.58 1.87 -5.94
C SER A 14 -15.35 1.17 -4.81
N ALA A 15 -16.18 0.16 -5.15
CA ALA A 15 -16.91 -0.63 -4.16
C ALA A 15 -15.96 -1.39 -3.22
N ARG A 16 -14.91 -2.03 -3.77
CA ARG A 16 -13.84 -2.67 -2.98
C ARG A 16 -13.21 -1.71 -1.97
N THR A 17 -12.86 -0.51 -2.42
CA THR A 17 -12.23 0.50 -1.58
C THR A 17 -13.16 1.00 -0.48
N GLN A 18 -14.42 1.29 -0.81
CA GLN A 18 -15.42 1.72 0.15
C GLN A 18 -15.71 0.64 1.20
N MET A 19 -15.90 -0.62 0.77
CA MET A 19 -16.14 -1.74 1.67
C MET A 19 -14.93 -1.99 2.58
N CYS A 20 -13.71 -1.93 2.04
CA CYS A 20 -12.48 -2.03 2.83
C CYS A 20 -12.45 -0.98 3.93
N ARG A 21 -12.66 0.30 3.58
CA ARG A 21 -12.69 1.42 4.54
C ARG A 21 -13.75 1.22 5.62
N LEU A 22 -14.97 0.81 5.25
CA LEU A 22 -16.04 0.53 6.20
C LEU A 22 -15.69 -0.61 7.15
N LYS A 23 -15.14 -1.72 6.64
CA LYS A 23 -14.74 -2.87 7.47
C LYS A 23 -13.57 -2.56 8.39
N VAL A 24 -12.62 -1.75 7.95
CA VAL A 24 -11.52 -1.26 8.80
C VAL A 24 -12.06 -0.34 9.89
N LYS A 25 -12.91 0.64 9.53
CA LYS A 25 -13.51 1.59 10.49
C LYS A 25 -14.35 0.89 11.56
N THR A 26 -15.14 -0.10 11.17
CA THR A 26 -15.98 -0.91 12.08
C THR A 26 -15.22 -2.04 12.77
N ARG A 27 -13.90 -2.18 12.52
CA ARG A 27 -13.06 -3.28 13.02
C ARG A 27 -13.60 -4.68 12.67
N SER A 28 -14.34 -4.81 11.57
CA SER A 28 -14.84 -6.10 11.08
C SER A 28 -13.90 -6.79 10.08
N CYS A 29 -12.81 -6.13 9.66
CA CYS A 29 -11.76 -6.77 8.86
C CYS A 29 -10.75 -7.52 9.76
N HIS A 30 -10.91 -8.84 9.91
CA HIS A 30 -10.02 -9.67 10.74
C HIS A 30 -8.54 -9.62 10.30
N PHE A 31 -8.27 -9.43 9.00
CA PHE A 31 -6.91 -9.34 8.48
C PHE A 31 -6.25 -8.02 8.90
N HIS A 32 -6.95 -6.89 8.78
CA HIS A 32 -6.43 -5.58 9.19
C HIS A 32 -6.18 -5.54 10.70
N ASN A 33 -7.13 -6.05 11.48
CA ASN A 33 -7.03 -6.04 12.94
C ASN A 33 -5.82 -6.81 13.49
N ARG A 34 -5.22 -7.70 12.69
CA ARG A 34 -4.04 -8.48 13.05
C ARG A 34 -2.71 -7.85 12.64
N VAL A 35 -2.71 -6.78 11.84
CA VAL A 35 -1.48 -6.15 11.30
C VAL A 35 -0.56 -5.72 12.43
N GLU A 36 -1.06 -4.94 13.39
CA GLU A 36 -0.23 -4.41 14.49
C GLU A 36 0.47 -5.50 15.29
N ARG A 37 -0.22 -6.61 15.57
CA ARG A 37 0.34 -7.74 16.30
C ARG A 37 1.31 -8.58 15.45
N LYS A 38 1.21 -8.52 14.13
CA LYS A 38 1.97 -9.36 13.20
C LYS A 38 3.16 -8.67 12.56
N LYS A 39 3.33 -7.35 12.76
CA LYS A 39 4.46 -6.61 12.17
C LYS A 39 5.82 -7.05 12.72
N GLU A 40 5.85 -7.55 13.95
CA GLU A 40 7.06 -8.07 14.63
C GLU A 40 7.24 -9.59 14.46
N ASP A 41 6.37 -10.27 13.71
CA ASP A 41 6.53 -11.70 13.41
C ASP A 41 7.84 -11.87 12.61
N PRO A 42 8.77 -12.75 13.02
CA PRO A 42 10.05 -12.94 12.32
C PRO A 42 9.89 -13.22 10.82
N ALA A 43 8.81 -13.90 10.43
CA ALA A 43 8.52 -14.16 9.03
C ALA A 43 8.25 -12.88 8.21
N VAL A 44 7.89 -11.78 8.88
CA VAL A 44 7.69 -10.44 8.29
C VAL A 44 8.95 -9.59 8.49
N SER A 45 9.47 -9.50 9.71
CA SER A 45 10.54 -8.56 10.08
C SER A 45 11.95 -9.00 9.64
N GLU A 46 12.21 -10.30 9.51
CA GLU A 46 13.52 -10.82 9.09
C GLU A 46 13.58 -11.10 7.58
N SER A 47 12.48 -10.89 6.85
CA SER A 47 12.45 -11.10 5.40
C SER A 47 13.18 -9.97 4.68
N LEU A 48 14.29 -10.30 4.01
CA LEU A 48 15.22 -9.33 3.43
C LEU A 48 14.64 -8.53 2.24
N VAL A 49 13.85 -9.17 1.37
CA VAL A 49 13.22 -8.53 0.21
C VAL A 49 11.90 -9.26 -0.06
N MET A 50 10.78 -8.53 -0.08
CA MET A 50 9.47 -9.07 -0.46
C MET A 50 8.84 -8.21 -1.54
N ASP A 51 8.31 -8.86 -2.58
CA ASP A 51 7.42 -8.21 -3.52
C ASP A 51 5.96 -8.24 -3.05
N MET A 52 5.05 -7.74 -3.89
CA MET A 52 3.62 -7.68 -3.57
C MET A 52 3.01 -9.08 -3.45
N GLU A 53 3.43 -10.01 -4.31
CA GLU A 53 2.95 -11.38 -4.38
C GLU A 53 3.35 -12.17 -3.14
N ASP A 54 4.58 -12.02 -2.68
CA ASP A 54 5.11 -12.66 -1.47
C ASP A 54 4.42 -12.14 -0.22
N LEU A 55 4.19 -10.83 -0.13
CA LEU A 55 3.45 -10.26 0.99
C LEU A 55 1.99 -10.76 1.03
N VAL A 56 1.38 -10.99 -0.14
CA VAL A 56 0.05 -11.62 -0.24
C VAL A 56 0.10 -13.09 0.20
N LYS A 57 1.09 -13.87 -0.21
CA LYS A 57 1.26 -15.27 0.26
C LYS A 57 1.44 -15.31 1.77
N LEU A 58 2.30 -14.46 2.31
CA LEU A 58 2.58 -14.37 3.74
C LEU A 58 1.35 -13.92 4.53
N GLY A 59 0.62 -12.91 4.05
CA GLY A 59 -0.62 -12.47 4.68
C GLY A 59 -1.72 -13.54 4.66
N ASN A 60 -1.77 -14.39 3.63
CA ASN A 60 -2.66 -15.55 3.59
C ASN A 60 -2.26 -16.63 4.61
N LEU A 61 -0.96 -16.88 4.79
CA LEU A 61 -0.43 -17.86 5.74
C LEU A 61 -0.57 -17.39 7.20
N HIS A 62 -0.11 -16.17 7.50
CA HIS A 62 -0.06 -15.59 8.86
C HIS A 62 -1.31 -14.79 9.23
N LYS A 63 -2.29 -14.69 8.31
CA LYS A 63 -3.62 -14.08 8.51
C LYS A 63 -3.61 -12.59 8.88
N PHE A 64 -2.74 -11.79 8.26
CA PHE A 64 -2.76 -10.32 8.34
C PHE A 64 -3.14 -9.70 7.00
N CYS A 65 -3.47 -8.41 6.98
CA CYS A 65 -3.81 -7.70 5.73
C CYS A 65 -2.53 -7.28 4.98
N PRO A 66 -2.26 -7.81 3.77
CA PRO A 66 -1.03 -7.47 3.04
C PRO A 66 -0.93 -5.98 2.74
N TYR A 67 -2.04 -5.35 2.31
CA TYR A 67 -2.06 -3.92 1.98
C TYR A 67 -1.65 -3.03 3.17
N TYR A 68 -2.18 -3.30 4.37
CA TYR A 68 -1.83 -2.48 5.54
C TYR A 68 -0.49 -2.89 6.15
N MET A 69 -0.07 -4.16 6.02
CA MET A 69 1.28 -4.56 6.39
C MET A 69 2.35 -3.86 5.55
N ALA A 70 2.13 -3.74 4.24
CA ALA A 70 3.03 -2.99 3.36
C ALA A 70 3.23 -1.55 3.83
N ARG A 71 2.17 -0.92 4.38
CA ARG A 71 2.25 0.44 4.94
C ARG A 71 2.99 0.52 6.26
N GLU A 72 3.01 -0.56 7.05
CA GLU A 72 3.85 -0.63 8.25
C GLU A 72 5.32 -0.80 7.86
N ILE A 73 5.62 -1.73 6.96
CA ILE A 73 6.98 -1.97 6.43
C ILE A 73 7.53 -0.70 5.75
N GLN A 74 6.70 0.04 5.01
CA GLN A 74 7.09 1.29 4.36
C GLN A 74 7.71 2.33 5.32
N LYS A 75 7.32 2.34 6.60
CA LYS A 75 7.81 3.34 7.57
C LYS A 75 9.30 3.20 7.88
N GLU A 76 9.84 2.00 7.72
CA GLU A 76 11.23 1.64 8.02
C GLU A 76 12.00 1.26 6.75
N ALA A 77 11.38 1.40 5.58
CA ALA A 77 11.99 1.02 4.31
C ALA A 77 13.02 2.05 3.83
N ASP A 78 14.20 1.59 3.45
CA ASP A 78 15.25 2.43 2.85
C ASP A 78 14.92 2.83 1.40
N ILE A 79 14.22 1.95 0.67
CA ILE A 79 13.86 2.15 -0.74
C ILE A 79 12.37 1.86 -0.93
N ILE A 80 11.66 2.79 -1.56
CA ILE A 80 10.23 2.66 -1.86
C ILE A 80 10.03 2.85 -3.36
N PHE A 81 9.56 1.81 -4.03
CA PHE A 81 9.07 1.90 -5.40
C PHE A 81 7.65 2.46 -5.39
N MET A 82 7.41 3.55 -6.12
CA MET A 82 6.08 4.15 -6.24
C MET A 82 5.81 4.66 -7.65
N PRO A 83 4.57 4.60 -8.15
CA PRO A 83 4.24 5.21 -9.43
C PRO A 83 4.20 6.74 -9.33
N TYR A 84 4.40 7.43 -10.46
CA TYR A 84 4.47 8.89 -10.47
C TYR A 84 3.25 9.60 -9.89
N ASN A 85 2.04 9.08 -10.10
CA ASN A 85 0.82 9.69 -9.60
C ASN A 85 0.80 9.80 -8.06
N TYR A 86 1.51 8.93 -7.35
CA TYR A 86 1.60 8.99 -5.88
C TYR A 86 2.50 10.14 -5.42
N LEU A 87 3.48 10.50 -6.24
CA LEU A 87 4.39 11.61 -6.01
C LEU A 87 3.81 12.95 -6.49
N LEU A 88 3.23 12.97 -7.69
CA LEU A 88 2.82 14.19 -8.38
C LEU A 88 1.46 14.72 -7.91
N ASP A 89 0.51 13.85 -7.54
CA ASP A 89 -0.80 14.28 -7.04
C ASP A 89 -0.71 14.70 -5.56
N PRO A 90 -0.92 15.98 -5.21
CA PRO A 90 -0.81 16.43 -3.83
C PRO A 90 -1.82 15.76 -2.89
N LYS A 91 -3.02 15.39 -3.39
CA LYS A 91 -4.06 14.75 -2.58
C LYS A 91 -3.68 13.30 -2.30
N VAL A 92 -3.22 12.57 -3.30
CA VAL A 92 -2.78 11.17 -3.13
C VAL A 92 -1.55 11.14 -2.21
N ARG A 93 -0.54 11.98 -2.47
CA ARG A 93 0.67 12.09 -1.66
C ARG A 93 0.36 12.33 -0.19
N LYS A 94 -0.52 13.29 0.10
CA LYS A 94 -0.98 13.59 1.47
C LYS A 94 -1.74 12.41 2.10
N SER A 95 -2.58 11.71 1.34
CA SER A 95 -3.35 10.56 1.85
C SER A 95 -2.49 9.35 2.18
N LEU A 96 -1.37 9.18 1.47
CA LEU A 96 -0.41 8.09 1.69
C LEU A 96 0.63 8.43 2.76
N GLY A 97 0.73 9.71 3.17
CA GLY A 97 1.71 10.16 4.17
C GLY A 97 3.14 10.21 3.63
N ILE A 98 3.30 10.39 2.31
CA ILE A 98 4.62 10.48 1.69
C ILE A 98 5.24 11.84 2.02
N VAL A 99 6.41 11.83 2.67
CA VAL A 99 7.20 13.01 3.02
C VAL A 99 8.45 13.01 2.15
N LEU A 100 8.72 14.11 1.45
CA LEU A 100 9.88 14.22 0.54
C LEU A 100 11.09 14.87 1.20
N SER A 101 10.89 15.57 2.32
CA SER A 101 11.98 16.17 3.09
C SER A 101 12.97 15.09 3.54
N ASN A 102 14.27 15.35 3.41
CA ASN A 102 15.35 14.41 3.72
C ASN A 102 15.33 13.08 2.93
N ASN A 103 14.70 13.07 1.76
CA ASN A 103 14.68 11.90 0.87
C ASN A 103 15.29 12.24 -0.49
N VAL A 104 15.90 11.24 -1.14
CA VAL A 104 16.33 11.32 -2.54
C VAL A 104 15.23 10.73 -3.41
N VAL A 105 14.75 11.49 -4.39
CA VAL A 105 13.76 11.03 -5.36
C VAL A 105 14.45 10.72 -6.67
N ILE A 106 14.34 9.47 -7.11
CA ILE A 106 14.83 9.01 -8.42
C ILE A 106 13.63 8.81 -9.32
N LEU A 107 13.60 9.55 -10.43
CA LEU A 107 12.60 9.38 -11.47
C LEU A 107 13.18 8.46 -12.54
N ASP A 108 12.81 7.20 -12.49
CA ASP A 108 13.08 6.26 -13.58
C ASP A 108 12.23 6.64 -14.80
N GLU A 109 12.73 6.47 -16.02
CA GLU A 109 12.03 6.79 -17.28
C GLU A 109 11.39 8.19 -17.36
N ALA A 110 12.09 9.20 -16.82
CA ALA A 110 11.57 10.56 -16.64
C ALA A 110 11.08 11.26 -17.92
N HIS A 111 11.40 10.74 -19.11
CA HIS A 111 10.85 11.22 -20.37
C HIS A 111 9.30 11.13 -20.41
N ASN A 112 8.69 10.23 -19.65
CA ASN A 112 7.24 10.08 -19.58
C ASN A 112 6.54 11.14 -18.69
N ILE A 113 7.29 11.93 -17.92
CA ILE A 113 6.74 12.79 -16.86
C ILE A 113 5.81 13.88 -17.41
N GLU A 114 6.10 14.41 -18.59
CA GLU A 114 5.33 15.47 -19.23
C GLU A 114 3.86 15.09 -19.39
N ARG A 115 3.60 13.83 -19.76
CA ARG A 115 2.25 13.31 -19.97
C ARG A 115 1.44 13.31 -18.67
N TYR A 116 2.10 13.00 -17.55
CA TYR A 116 1.45 12.99 -16.25
C TYR A 116 1.17 14.40 -15.78
N ILE A 117 2.12 15.32 -15.94
CA ILE A 117 1.96 16.72 -15.52
C ILE A 117 0.87 17.42 -16.34
N LEU A 118 0.86 17.26 -17.67
CA LEU A 118 -0.13 17.91 -18.54
C LEU A 118 -1.57 17.46 -18.25
N GLY A 119 -1.78 16.20 -17.86
CA GLY A 119 -3.09 15.70 -17.44
C GLY A 119 -3.60 16.25 -16.10
N TYR A 120 -2.78 16.98 -15.33
CA TYR A 120 -3.20 17.69 -14.12
C TYR A 120 -3.53 19.17 -14.37
N PHE A 121 -3.05 19.75 -15.48
CA PHE A 121 -3.23 21.17 -15.82
C PHE A 121 -4.27 21.42 -16.93
N LEU A 122 -4.75 20.36 -17.59
CA LEU A 122 -5.85 20.37 -18.56
C LEU A 122 -7.05 19.60 -17.99
#